data_AF-D5BUI5-F1
#
_entry.id   AF-D5BUI5-F1
#
_cell.length_a   1.000
_cell.length_b   1.000
_cell.length_c   1.000
_cell.angle_alpha   90.00
_cell.angle_beta   90.00
_cell.angle_gamma   90.00
#
_symmetry.space_group_name_H-M   'P 1'
#
loop_
_entity.id
_entity.type
_entity.pdbx_description
1 polymer ?
#
loop_
_entity_poly.entity_id
_entity_poly.type
_entity_poly.pdbx_seq_one_letter_code
_entity_poly.pdbx_strand_id
1 'polypeptide(L)'
;MIDDGANPLAEVALALAMAFFSLMVLTLFAVVHQPEATIVDSMVVQKSVSEAVSEPPQLVILHANGLFDEMLRPIDADGLPVGKPITLGVQADLTMSEMMRFKQAHPSLDLKISELTPEWSDLLNAKLGGSDE
;
A
#
# COMPACT_ATOMS: atom_id res chain seq x y z
N MET A 1 54.37 11.16 40.22
CA MET A 1 54.02 10.19 39.17
C MET A 1 52.52 10.15 39.12
N ILE A 2 51.92 10.63 38.03
CA ILE A 2 50.48 10.51 37.80
C ILE A 2 50.29 9.10 37.22
N ASP A 3 49.44 8.31 37.87
CA ASP A 3 49.12 6.94 37.49
C ASP A 3 48.27 6.99 36.21
N ASP A 4 48.92 6.79 35.06
CA ASP A 4 48.30 6.76 33.73
C ASP A 4 47.85 5.33 33.38
N GLY A 5 47.12 4.73 34.31
CA GLY A 5 46.56 3.39 34.18
C GLY A 5 45.07 3.48 33.88
N ALA A 6 44.70 3.77 32.63
CA ALA A 6 43.32 3.65 32.19
C ALA A 6 42.80 2.24 32.56
N ASN A 7 41.75 2.17 33.38
CA ASN A 7 41.21 0.89 33.81
C ASN A 7 40.62 0.18 32.57
N PRO A 8 41.17 -0.96 32.13
CA PRO A 8 40.69 -1.64 30.93
C PRO A 8 39.23 -2.07 31.05
N LEU A 9 38.76 -2.35 32.27
CA LEU A 9 37.35 -2.65 32.53
C LEU A 9 36.45 -1.42 32.31
N ALA A 10 36.94 -0.22 32.61
CA ALA A 10 36.22 1.02 32.37
C ALA A 10 36.15 1.39 30.87
N GLU A 11 37.22 1.11 30.12
CA GLU A 11 37.24 1.33 28.66
C GLU A 11 36.28 0.36 27.93
N VAL A 12 36.24 -0.90 28.35
CA VAL A 12 35.25 -1.88 27.85
C VAL A 12 33.82 -1.46 28.20
N ALA A 13 33.58 -1.00 29.43
CA ALA A 13 32.27 -0.52 29.85
C ALA A 13 31.82 0.70 29.02
N LEU A 14 32.75 1.61 28.68
CA LEU A 14 32.48 2.77 27.84
C LEU A 14 32.13 2.36 26.40
N ALA A 15 32.90 1.45 25.80
CA ALA A 15 32.61 0.95 24.44
C ALA A 15 31.26 0.21 24.37
N LEU A 16 30.95 -0.58 25.40
CA LEU A 16 29.67 -1.26 25.54
C LEU A 16 28.52 -0.25 25.70
N ALA A 17 28.70 0.81 26.50
CA ALA A 17 27.71 1.88 26.63
C ALA A 17 27.45 2.61 25.30
N MET A 18 28.48 2.88 24.50
CA MET A 18 28.33 3.47 23.16
C MET A 18 27.57 2.55 22.20
N ALA A 19 27.83 1.24 22.25
CA ALA A 19 27.12 0.26 21.43
C ALA A 19 25.63 0.18 21.81
N PHE A 20 25.32 0.08 23.10
CA PHE A 20 23.93 0.06 23.56
C PHE A 20 23.20 1.39 23.32
N PHE A 21 23.88 2.52 23.47
CA PHE A 21 23.32 3.83 23.14
C PHE A 21 22.95 3.91 21.64
N SER A 22 23.82 3.40 20.77
CA SER A 22 23.56 3.35 19.32
C SER A 22 22.38 2.43 18.99
N LEU A 23 22.29 1.25 19.62
CA LEU A 23 21.12 0.37 19.46
C LEU A 23 19.83 1.03 19.94
N MET A 24 19.85 1.72 21.08
CA MET A 24 18.69 2.47 21.57
C MET A 24 18.23 3.52 20.55
N VAL A 25 19.15 4.34 20.03
CA VAL A 25 18.82 5.36 19.02
C VAL A 25 18.27 4.72 17.74
N LEU A 26 18.88 3.64 17.24
CA LEU A 26 18.39 2.92 16.05
C LEU A 26 17.01 2.30 16.27
N THR A 27 16.74 1.74 17.45
CA THR A 27 15.41 1.20 17.77
C THR A 27 14.35 2.28 17.85
N LEU A 28 14.63 3.41 18.50
CA LEU A 28 13.72 4.56 18.51
C LEU A 28 13.48 5.10 17.10
N PHE A 29 14.54 5.21 16.31
CA PHE A 29 14.44 5.62 14.91
C PHE A 29 13.57 4.65 14.10
N ALA A 30 13.77 3.34 14.25
CA ALA A 30 12.98 2.31 13.57
C ALA A 30 11.52 2.27 14.02
N VAL A 31 11.22 2.58 15.28
CA VAL A 31 9.85 2.68 15.80
C VAL A 31 9.16 3.94 15.27
N VAL A 32 9.85 5.06 15.21
CA VAL A 32 9.30 6.33 14.70
C VAL A 32 9.12 6.30 13.18
N HIS A 33 10.05 5.65 12.47
CA HIS A 33 10.01 5.50 11.02
C HIS A 33 9.63 4.09 10.62
N GLN A 34 8.66 3.50 11.33
CA GLN A 34 7.98 2.34 10.75
C GLN A 34 7.44 2.80 9.39
N PRO A 35 7.91 2.25 8.26
CA PRO A 35 7.17 2.42 7.02
C PRO A 35 5.75 1.98 7.37
N GLU A 36 4.73 2.75 6.98
CA GLU A 36 3.36 2.26 7.07
C GLU A 36 3.37 0.88 6.43
N ALA A 37 3.35 -0.15 7.27
CA ALA A 37 3.11 -1.48 6.84
C ALA A 37 1.69 -1.38 6.32
N THR A 38 1.55 -1.25 5.01
CA THR A 38 0.36 -1.67 4.30
C THR A 38 0.01 -3.00 4.94
N ILE A 39 -1.11 -3.02 5.65
CA ILE A 39 -1.53 -4.14 6.47
C ILE A 39 -1.74 -5.29 5.49
N VAL A 40 -0.67 -6.07 5.26
CA VAL A 40 -0.79 -7.46 4.84
C VAL A 40 -1.38 -8.13 6.05
N ASP A 41 -2.71 -8.11 6.05
CA ASP A 41 -3.58 -8.92 6.88
C ASP A 41 -2.93 -10.28 7.05
N SER A 42 -2.30 -10.48 8.20
CA SER A 42 -1.89 -11.79 8.65
C SER A 42 -3.17 -12.54 8.97
N MET A 43 -3.90 -12.93 7.92
CA MET A 43 -4.86 -14.00 7.98
C MET A 43 -4.08 -15.20 8.51
N VAL A 44 -4.43 -15.53 9.74
CA VAL A 44 -4.11 -16.75 10.46
C VAL A 44 -3.78 -17.87 9.48
N VAL A 45 -2.50 -18.27 9.47
CA VAL A 45 -1.99 -19.44 8.76
C VAL A 45 -2.64 -20.68 9.37
N GLN A 46 -3.87 -20.98 8.95
CA GLN A 46 -4.42 -22.32 8.98
C GLN A 46 -4.28 -22.90 7.58
N LYS A 47 -3.22 -23.69 7.47
CA LYS A 47 -2.90 -24.64 6.41
C LYS A 47 -4.16 -25.28 5.82
N SER A 48 -4.45 -24.95 4.57
CA SER A 48 -5.01 -25.89 3.61
C SER A 48 -4.39 -25.55 2.26
N VAL A 49 -3.51 -26.45 1.82
CA VAL A 49 -2.86 -26.42 0.52
C VAL A 49 -3.96 -26.58 -0.52
N SER A 50 -4.23 -25.51 -1.25
CA SER A 50 -4.67 -25.60 -2.63
C SER A 50 -4.00 -24.46 -3.35
N GLU A 51 -3.19 -24.78 -4.35
CA GLU A 51 -2.57 -23.85 -5.28
C GLU A 51 -3.67 -23.01 -5.94
N ALA A 52 -4.05 -21.90 -5.31
CA ALA A 52 -4.63 -20.79 -6.01
C ALA A 52 -3.43 -19.99 -6.49
N VAL A 53 -3.17 -20.05 -7.79
CA VAL A 53 -2.41 -19.02 -8.49
C VAL A 53 -3.02 -17.70 -8.02
N SER A 54 -2.31 -17.01 -7.14
CA SER A 54 -2.72 -15.71 -6.64
C SER A 54 -2.50 -14.75 -7.80
N GLU A 55 -3.43 -14.75 -8.74
CA GLU A 55 -3.56 -13.70 -9.72
C GLU A 55 -3.61 -12.38 -8.93
N PRO A 56 -2.76 -11.39 -9.31
CA PRO A 56 -2.72 -10.12 -8.60
C PRO A 56 -4.15 -9.53 -8.56
N PRO A 57 -4.54 -8.93 -7.43
CA PRO A 57 -5.85 -8.30 -7.32
C PRO A 57 -6.00 -7.27 -8.43
N GLN A 58 -7.00 -7.45 -9.27
CA GLN A 58 -7.21 -6.62 -10.46
C GLN A 58 -7.53 -5.19 -10.01
N LEU A 59 -6.67 -4.22 -10.34
CA LEU A 59 -6.97 -2.81 -10.11
C LEU A 59 -7.90 -2.30 -11.22
N VAL A 60 -8.98 -1.68 -10.79
CA VAL A 60 -9.99 -1.07 -11.65
C VAL A 60 -10.16 0.37 -11.22
N ILE A 61 -10.07 1.30 -12.16
CA ILE A 61 -10.17 2.74 -11.91
C ILE A 61 -11.57 3.20 -12.27
N LEU A 62 -12.26 3.81 -11.31
CA LEU A 62 -13.57 4.44 -11.53
C LEU A 62 -13.39 5.92 -11.84
N HIS A 63 -13.90 6.33 -13.00
CA HIS A 63 -13.90 7.71 -13.47
C HIS A 63 -15.30 8.10 -13.97
N ALA A 64 -15.58 9.41 -14.05
CA ALA A 64 -16.85 9.92 -14.55
C ALA A 64 -17.18 9.43 -15.98
N ASN A 65 -16.15 9.14 -16.77
CA ASN A 65 -16.28 8.69 -18.16
C ASN A 65 -16.35 7.16 -18.33
N GLY A 66 -16.32 6.39 -17.23
CA GLY A 66 -16.36 4.93 -17.25
C GLY A 66 -15.31 4.26 -16.36
N LEU A 67 -15.16 2.95 -16.53
CA LEU A 67 -14.18 2.15 -15.81
C LEU A 67 -12.94 1.92 -16.67
N PHE A 68 -11.79 1.87 -16.03
CA PHE A 68 -10.50 1.63 -16.68
C PHE A 68 -9.71 0.53 -15.97
N ASP A 69 -8.90 -0.22 -16.71
CA ASP A 69 -7.94 -1.17 -16.14
C ASP A 69 -6.62 -0.48 -15.73
N GLU A 70 -5.68 -1.26 -15.20
CA GLU A 70 -4.31 -0.83 -14.88
C GLU A 70 -3.55 -0.19 -16.05
N MET A 71 -3.94 -0.50 -17.29
CA MET A 71 -3.36 0.09 -18.50
C MET A 71 -4.15 1.31 -18.99
N LEU A 72 -5.05 1.83 -18.15
CA LEU A 72 -6.00 2.89 -18.44
C LEU A 72 -6.91 2.58 -19.63
N ARG A 73 -7.08 1.31 -19.99
CA ARG A 73 -7.95 0.90 -21.10
C ARG A 73 -9.38 0.85 -20.58
N PRO A 74 -10.37 1.34 -21.37
CA PRO A 74 -11.76 1.27 -20.97
C PRO A 74 -12.16 -0.20 -20.81
N ILE A 75 -12.83 -0.51 -19.70
CA ILE A 75 -13.37 -1.84 -19.41
C ILE A 75 -14.83 -1.74 -18.99
N ASP A 76 -15.57 -2.82 -19.18
CA ASP A 76 -16.95 -2.93 -18.74
C ASP A 76 -17.03 -3.58 -17.36
N ALA A 77 -17.96 -3.08 -16.52
CA ALA A 77 -18.17 -3.61 -15.17
C ALA A 77 -18.64 -5.07 -15.18
N ASP A 78 -19.42 -5.47 -16.20
CA ASP A 78 -19.95 -6.82 -16.36
C ASP A 78 -18.88 -7.85 -16.74
N GLY A 79 -17.73 -7.39 -17.24
CA GLY A 79 -16.58 -8.24 -17.57
C GLY A 79 -15.67 -8.54 -16.37
N LEU A 80 -15.98 -7.99 -15.20
CA LEU A 80 -15.14 -8.14 -14.01
C LEU A 80 -15.33 -9.51 -13.35
N PRO A 81 -14.24 -10.14 -12.88
CA PRO A 81 -14.30 -11.46 -12.27
C PRO A 81 -15.07 -11.43 -10.95
N VAL A 82 -16.26 -12.02 -10.96
CA VAL A 82 -17.13 -12.16 -9.79
C VAL A 82 -16.48 -13.11 -8.77
N GLY A 83 -16.48 -12.73 -7.49
CA GLY A 83 -15.95 -13.56 -6.40
C GLY A 83 -14.43 -13.45 -6.19
N LYS A 84 -13.73 -12.56 -6.91
CA LYS A 84 -12.35 -12.19 -6.61
C LYS A 84 -12.31 -10.77 -6.01
N PRO A 85 -11.37 -10.50 -5.08
CA PRO A 85 -11.19 -9.16 -4.54
C PRO A 85 -10.66 -8.22 -5.65
N ILE A 86 -11.39 -7.15 -5.92
CA ILE A 86 -11.05 -6.13 -6.92
C ILE A 86 -10.74 -4.84 -6.19
N THR A 87 -9.60 -4.22 -6.50
CA THR A 87 -9.26 -2.90 -5.95
C THR A 87 -9.88 -1.84 -6.84
N LEU A 88 -10.83 -1.07 -6.31
CA LEU A 88 -11.44 0.07 -6.98
C LEU A 88 -10.66 1.34 -6.66
N GLY A 89 -9.83 1.78 -7.59
CA GLY A 89 -9.16 3.07 -7.57
C GLY A 89 -10.15 4.20 -7.86
N VAL A 90 -10.31 5.12 -6.91
CA VAL A 90 -11.17 6.30 -7.06
C VAL A 90 -10.33 7.57 -7.07
N GLN A 91 -10.70 8.54 -7.90
CA GLN A 91 -10.05 9.85 -7.86
C GLN A 91 -10.40 10.57 -6.55
N ALA A 92 -9.49 11.43 -6.07
CA ALA A 92 -9.65 12.16 -4.81
C ALA A 92 -10.83 13.15 -4.83
N ASP A 93 -11.27 13.59 -6.01
CA ASP A 93 -12.42 14.46 -6.24
C ASP A 93 -13.74 13.68 -6.38
N LEU A 94 -13.71 12.34 -6.43
CA LEU A 94 -14.91 11.51 -6.56
C LEU A 94 -15.72 11.53 -5.25
N THR A 95 -17.03 11.70 -5.38
CA THR A 95 -17.90 11.78 -4.20
C THR A 95 -18.19 10.39 -3.62
N MET A 96 -18.31 10.30 -2.29
CA MET A 96 -18.75 9.08 -1.59
C MET A 96 -20.08 8.54 -2.14
N SER A 97 -20.98 9.42 -2.56
CA SER A 97 -22.26 9.07 -3.17
C SER A 97 -22.09 8.26 -4.47
N GLU A 98 -21.10 8.59 -5.29
CA GLU A 98 -20.82 7.88 -6.55
C GLU A 98 -20.19 6.51 -6.29
N MET A 99 -19.25 6.43 -5.35
CA MET A 99 -18.68 5.16 -4.89
C MET A 99 -19.77 4.21 -4.38
N MET A 100 -20.68 4.73 -3.56
CA MET A 100 -21.78 3.94 -3.00
C MET A 100 -22.78 3.51 -4.07
N ARG A 101 -23.09 4.36 -5.06
CA ARG A 101 -23.91 3.96 -6.22
C ARG A 101 -23.25 2.84 -7.01
N PHE A 102 -21.94 2.94 -7.26
CA PHE A 102 -21.19 1.93 -7.99
C PHE A 102 -21.21 0.58 -7.27
N LYS A 103 -20.98 0.59 -5.95
CA LYS A 103 -21.06 -0.60 -5.10
C LYS A 103 -22.47 -1.20 -5.03
N GLN A 104 -23.50 -0.35 -5.02
CA GLN A 104 -24.90 -0.80 -5.05
C GLN A 104 -25.31 -1.40 -6.40
N ALA A 105 -24.77 -0.88 -7.50
CA ALA A 105 -25.00 -1.41 -8.84
C ALA A 105 -24.33 -2.78 -9.03
N HIS A 106 -23.21 -3.04 -8.34
CA HIS A 106 -22.43 -4.27 -8.48
C HIS A 106 -22.23 -4.98 -7.12
N PRO A 107 -23.30 -5.49 -6.50
CA PRO A 107 -23.24 -6.11 -5.17
C PRO A 107 -22.52 -7.47 -5.17
N SER A 108 -22.33 -8.08 -6.34
CA SER A 108 -21.63 -9.34 -6.54
C SER A 108 -20.09 -9.19 -6.57
N LEU A 109 -19.58 -7.97 -6.70
CA LEU A 109 -18.15 -7.69 -6.73
C LEU A 109 -17.63 -7.45 -5.31
N ASP A 110 -16.53 -8.11 -4.96
CA ASP A 110 -15.83 -7.86 -3.70
C ASP A 110 -14.87 -6.68 -3.88
N LEU A 111 -15.40 -5.46 -3.72
CA LEU A 111 -14.70 -4.21 -3.99
C LEU A 111 -13.95 -3.68 -2.76
N LYS A 112 -12.64 -3.47 -2.91
CA LYS A 112 -11.80 -2.69 -1.98
C LYS A 112 -11.55 -1.31 -2.55
N ILE A 113 -12.06 -0.27 -1.92
CA ILE A 113 -11.90 1.11 -2.40
C ILE A 113 -10.53 1.63 -1.96
N SER A 114 -9.75 2.17 -2.90
CA SER A 114 -8.48 2.86 -2.66
C SER A 114 -8.48 4.19 -3.38
N GLU A 115 -7.96 5.23 -2.74
CA GLU A 115 -7.73 6.51 -3.40
C GLU A 115 -6.57 6.39 -4.40
N LEU A 116 -6.72 7.03 -5.55
CA LEU A 116 -5.66 7.12 -6.56
C LEU A 116 -4.63 8.15 -6.14
N THR A 117 -3.35 7.84 -6.39
CA THR A 117 -2.29 8.84 -6.19
C THR A 117 -2.40 9.96 -7.24
N PRO A 118 -1.81 11.13 -6.98
CA PRO A 118 -1.78 12.23 -7.95
C PRO A 118 -1.23 11.82 -9.32
N GLU A 119 -0.19 10.98 -9.34
CA GLU A 119 0.43 10.48 -10.59
C GLU A 119 -0.56 9.70 -11.48
N TRP A 120 -1.41 8.87 -10.88
CA TRP A 120 -2.45 8.12 -11.60
C TRP A 120 -3.53 9.04 -12.15
N SER A 121 -3.92 10.05 -11.37
CA SER A 121 -4.89 11.05 -11.79
C SER A 121 -4.36 11.85 -12.99
N ASP A 122 -3.09 12.26 -12.95
CA ASP A 122 -2.44 12.99 -14.05
C ASP A 122 -2.33 12.14 -15.32
N LEU A 123 -1.96 10.86 -15.21
CA LEU A 123 -1.89 9.94 -16.35
C LEU A 123 -3.25 9.69 -16.99
N LEU A 124 -4.30 9.50 -16.17
CA LEU A 124 -5.66 9.32 -16.67
C LEU A 124 -6.18 10.59 -17.34
N ASN A 125 -5.93 11.76 -16.75
CA ASN A 125 -6.28 13.05 -17.34
C ASN A 125 -5.52 13.32 -18.64
N ALA A 126 -4.24 12.96 -18.72
CA ALA A 126 -3.45 13.08 -19.95
C ALA A 126 -3.98 12.15 -21.05
N LYS A 127 -4.41 10.92 -20.71
CA LYS A 127 -4.99 9.98 -21.68
C LYS A 127 -6.34 10.44 -22.21
N LEU A 128 -7.18 11.00 -21.33
CA LEU A 128 -8.51 11.49 -21.69
C LEU A 128 -8.46 12.86 -22.39
N GLY A 129 -7.55 13.74 -21.98
CA GLY A 129 -7.32 15.05 -22.57
C GLY A 129 -6.45 15.05 -23.84
N GLY A 130 -5.67 13.99 -24.06
CA GLY A 130 -4.85 13.81 -25.26
C GLY A 130 -5.59 13.20 -26.46
N SER A 131 -6.91 13.02 -26.39
CA SER A 131 -7.73 12.49 -27.51
C SER A 131 -8.24 13.57 -28.48
N ASP A 132 -7.64 14.76 -28.49
CA ASP A 132 -8.04 15.90 -29.33
C ASP A 132 -6.91 16.44 -30.23
N GLU A 133 -5.98 15.59 -30.69
CA GLU A 133 -5.00 15.97 -31.73
C GLU A 133 -4.83 14.89 -32.82
#